data_AF-A0A0K8UM08-F1
#
_entry.id   AF-A0A0K8UM08-F1
#
_cell.length_a   1.000
_cell.length_b   1.000
_cell.length_c   1.000
_cell.angle_alpha   90.00
_cell.angle_beta   90.00
_cell.angle_gamma   90.00
#
_symmetry.space_group_name_H-M   'P 1'
#
loop_
_entity.id
_entity.type
_entity.pdbx_description
1 polymer ?
#
loop_
_entity_poly.entity_id
_entity_poly.type
_entity_poly.pdbx_seq_one_letter_code
_entity_poly.pdbx_strand_id
1 'polypeptide(L)'
;MWRMPFGNCKTLTWLACALLLLQSTEQSPLKPLAADDTNSTESLYYTAGVVEFRPSRNASDVALADNLAGYLEIIGSVAAEPTDIIVFPESTLNSGDTATYVPEPESGTTPCLLGNASDYSDFLVQISCAARAARKYIVINLTERSKCVVSAVDPRPCAPNGLNIFNTNVVFDREGKVISRYRKWNLYGEPKNTTYSAELSSFDTDFGVVFGHFVCFDILFYEPAQRLVSLGFTDVIFPSMWFSQIPFLTGVQFQESWAYSNDVNVLAAGSSLPAVGSTVSGIYAGRAGPILSVMNTGEGERRIYVARVPKKTQNKRNVPAAIQVTETVVKPKVRQRLNQADITLKRDYLEHYESILVDFSNVSNRAEHDVCYKTFCCHFELQWHQLTTGSEGQHYTYRLGAYEGMRNEAGAETTNAIRNCAVFTCIGEDIDDCGRIFPADVVQQPQVAFDRISIESNYQTGYPYLLMPNSLRDDLKPLAVNEFVWEEYDLLVNSEVMRHARYTLNTTTDNLLTFSIYGNFYNGDGFINGTTNSPPTESTTTLDPNNGGGAAVLLNPIFLICTLAVLLGVVA
;
A
#
# COMPACT_ATOMS: atom_id res chain seq x y z
N MET A 1 -27.75 67.06 -55.67
CA MET A 1 -27.47 68.30 -56.41
C MET A 1 -25.96 68.40 -56.54
N TRP A 2 -25.41 68.15 -57.74
CA TRP A 2 -24.03 68.44 -58.21
C TRP A 2 -22.88 67.68 -57.48
N ARG A 3 -21.76 67.24 -58.06
CA ARG A 3 -21.19 67.04 -59.40
C ARG A 3 -19.87 66.26 -59.12
N MET A 4 -19.50 65.27 -59.92
CA MET A 4 -18.08 64.84 -60.09
C MET A 4 -17.29 66.01 -60.76
N PRO A 5 -15.93 66.09 -60.87
CA PRO A 5 -15.00 64.96 -61.11
C PRO A 5 -13.45 65.15 -60.88
N PHE A 6 -12.67 64.14 -61.30
CA PHE A 6 -11.29 64.11 -61.87
C PHE A 6 -10.04 64.58 -61.09
N GLY A 7 -8.98 63.75 -61.14
CA GLY A 7 -7.58 64.20 -61.03
C GLY A 7 -6.53 63.10 -60.77
N ASN A 8 -6.02 62.46 -61.82
CA ASN A 8 -4.79 61.65 -61.82
C ASN A 8 -3.55 62.56 -61.81
N CYS A 9 -2.50 62.27 -61.02
CA CYS A 9 -1.11 62.22 -61.51
C CYS A 9 -0.13 61.62 -60.48
N LYS A 10 0.83 60.86 -61.01
CA LYS A 10 1.90 60.11 -60.33
C LYS A 10 3.08 61.02 -59.99
N THR A 11 3.79 60.76 -58.88
CA THR A 11 5.26 60.51 -58.85
C THR A 11 5.75 60.16 -57.43
N LEU A 12 6.58 59.11 -57.39
CA LEU A 12 7.37 58.55 -56.28
C LEU A 12 8.30 59.59 -55.61
N THR A 13 8.48 59.51 -54.28
CA THR A 13 9.74 59.05 -53.63
C THR A 13 9.62 58.94 -52.10
N TRP A 14 9.63 57.69 -51.61
CA TRP A 14 10.30 57.06 -50.46
C TRP A 14 10.34 57.64 -49.01
N LEU A 15 10.09 56.69 -48.07
CA LEU A 15 10.38 56.60 -46.62
C LEU A 15 9.35 57.29 -45.67
N ALA A 16 8.76 56.67 -44.63
CA ALA A 16 9.06 55.42 -43.93
C ALA A 16 7.86 54.89 -43.10
N CYS A 17 7.84 53.55 -42.95
CA CYS A 17 7.42 52.72 -41.80
C CYS A 17 6.08 52.96 -41.09
N ALA A 18 5.08 52.15 -41.45
CA ALA A 18 4.27 51.36 -40.50
C ALA A 18 3.43 50.34 -41.28
N LEU A 19 3.84 49.07 -41.32
CA LEU A 19 2.98 47.97 -41.76
C LEU A 19 3.37 46.66 -41.08
N LEU A 20 2.33 46.08 -40.49
CA LEU A 20 2.24 44.81 -39.78
C LEU A 20 3.07 43.69 -40.42
N LEU A 21 3.98 43.11 -39.62
CA LEU A 21 4.55 41.80 -39.87
C LEU A 21 3.54 40.72 -39.43
N LEU A 22 2.73 40.24 -40.37
CA LEU A 22 2.20 38.88 -40.35
C LEU A 22 3.33 37.98 -40.87
N GLN A 23 4.13 37.42 -39.95
CA GLN A 23 5.04 36.34 -40.30
C GLN A 23 4.23 35.03 -40.33
N SER A 24 4.12 34.46 -41.53
CA SER A 24 3.77 33.07 -41.74
C SER A 24 4.89 32.19 -41.19
N THR A 25 4.73 31.70 -39.97
CA THR A 25 5.48 30.52 -39.53
C THR A 25 4.78 29.30 -40.07
N GLU A 26 5.39 28.64 -41.06
CA GLU A 26 5.13 27.23 -41.33
C GLU A 26 5.40 26.46 -40.03
N GLN A 27 4.37 26.26 -39.22
CA GLN A 27 4.36 25.18 -38.26
C GLN A 27 4.17 23.91 -39.08
N SER A 28 5.27 23.22 -39.34
CA SER A 28 5.22 21.77 -39.57
C SER A 28 4.22 21.19 -38.57
N PRO A 29 3.22 20.40 -39.01
CA PRO A 29 2.32 19.77 -38.07
C PRO A 29 3.19 18.96 -37.12
N LEU A 30 3.18 19.34 -35.84
CA LEU A 30 3.73 18.52 -34.77
C LEU A 30 3.15 17.13 -34.98
N LYS A 31 3.99 16.20 -35.44
CA LYS A 31 3.67 14.79 -35.38
C LYS A 31 3.21 14.56 -33.93
N PRO A 32 2.03 14.00 -33.69
CA PRO A 32 1.75 13.46 -32.36
C PRO A 32 2.95 12.58 -32.02
N LEU A 33 3.53 12.73 -30.82
CA LEU A 33 4.54 11.78 -30.34
C LEU A 33 3.96 10.41 -30.66
N ALA A 34 4.64 9.66 -31.52
CA ALA A 34 4.24 8.32 -31.87
C ALA A 34 3.96 7.59 -30.55
N ALA A 35 2.87 6.83 -30.50
CA ALA A 35 2.66 5.86 -29.43
C ALA A 35 3.97 5.06 -29.32
N ASP A 36 4.74 5.38 -28.30
CA ASP A 36 5.98 4.69 -27.99
C ASP A 36 5.58 3.23 -27.82
N ASP A 37 6.16 2.32 -28.61
CA ASP A 37 5.85 0.89 -28.54
C ASP A 37 6.26 0.39 -27.15
N THR A 38 5.35 0.50 -26.18
CA THR A 38 5.58 0.16 -24.76
C THR A 38 5.99 -1.28 -24.56
N ASN A 39 5.72 -2.10 -25.59
CA ASN A 39 5.94 -3.52 -25.65
C ASN A 39 7.36 -3.92 -26.11
N SER A 40 8.29 -2.95 -26.21
CA SER A 40 9.69 -3.21 -26.57
C SER A 40 10.62 -3.05 -25.38
N THR A 41 11.75 -3.75 -25.39
CA THR A 41 12.85 -3.53 -24.43
C THR A 41 13.40 -2.11 -24.51
N GLU A 42 13.29 -1.43 -25.66
CA GLU A 42 13.82 -0.08 -25.88
C GLU A 42 12.90 1.03 -25.35
N SER A 43 11.62 0.72 -25.09
CA SER A 43 10.70 1.69 -24.50
C SER A 43 11.09 2.02 -23.05
N LEU A 44 11.01 3.30 -22.69
CA LEU A 44 11.23 3.80 -21.33
C LEU A 44 10.08 3.46 -20.38
N TYR A 45 8.94 3.02 -20.90
CA TYR A 45 7.72 2.73 -20.13
C TYR A 45 7.12 1.38 -20.49
N TYR A 46 6.41 0.77 -19.55
CA TYR A 46 5.43 -0.30 -19.80
C TYR A 46 4.05 0.17 -19.35
N THR A 47 2.97 -0.47 -19.82
CA THR A 47 1.61 -0.13 -19.38
C THR A 47 1.09 -1.18 -18.42
N ALA A 48 0.71 -0.78 -17.21
CA ALA A 48 0.19 -1.66 -16.18
C ALA A 48 -1.30 -1.41 -15.94
N GLY A 49 -2.04 -2.49 -15.70
CA GLY A 49 -3.38 -2.46 -15.11
C GLY A 49 -3.36 -3.06 -13.71
N VAL A 50 -3.82 -2.33 -12.71
CA VAL A 50 -4.11 -2.88 -11.37
C VAL A 50 -5.62 -2.95 -11.18
N VAL A 51 -6.10 -4.10 -10.71
CA VAL A 51 -7.54 -4.34 -10.55
C VAL A 51 -7.93 -4.11 -9.09
N GLU A 52 -8.96 -3.30 -8.89
CA GLU A 52 -9.71 -3.21 -7.65
C GLU A 52 -10.93 -4.12 -7.78
N PHE A 53 -11.03 -5.20 -7.00
CA PHE A 53 -12.03 -6.25 -7.23
C PHE A 53 -12.90 -6.56 -6.03
N ARG A 54 -14.21 -6.38 -6.18
CA ARG A 54 -15.22 -6.82 -5.23
C ARG A 54 -15.55 -8.31 -5.44
N PRO A 55 -15.16 -9.20 -4.51
CA PRO A 55 -15.50 -10.61 -4.60
C PRO A 55 -17.00 -10.84 -4.33
N SER A 56 -17.54 -11.90 -4.91
CA SER A 56 -18.89 -12.39 -4.63
C SER A 56 -19.04 -12.78 -3.16
N ARG A 57 -20.19 -12.46 -2.56
CA ARG A 57 -20.54 -12.89 -1.18
C ARG A 57 -21.31 -14.22 -1.13
N ASN A 58 -21.44 -14.90 -2.27
CA ASN A 58 -22.17 -16.16 -2.39
C ASN A 58 -21.39 -17.36 -1.82
N ALA A 59 -22.03 -18.53 -1.77
CA ALA A 59 -21.36 -19.79 -1.43
C ALA A 59 -20.23 -20.12 -2.43
N SER A 60 -19.22 -20.87 -1.98
CA SER A 60 -17.92 -21.04 -2.65
C SER A 60 -17.97 -21.26 -4.17
N ASP A 61 -18.72 -22.26 -4.66
CA ASP A 61 -18.75 -22.57 -6.11
C ASP A 61 -19.44 -21.48 -6.93
N VAL A 62 -20.53 -20.92 -6.40
CA VAL A 62 -21.26 -19.81 -7.05
C VAL A 62 -20.40 -18.55 -7.05
N ALA A 63 -19.69 -18.30 -5.95
CA ALA A 63 -18.77 -17.19 -5.83
C ALA A 63 -17.61 -17.32 -6.81
N LEU A 64 -17.00 -18.51 -6.95
CA LEU A 64 -15.95 -18.76 -7.93
C LEU A 64 -16.42 -18.47 -9.35
N ALA A 65 -17.60 -18.94 -9.75
CA ALA A 65 -18.12 -18.72 -11.09
C ALA A 65 -18.34 -17.23 -11.39
N ASP A 66 -18.92 -16.47 -10.45
CA ASP A 66 -19.13 -15.02 -10.58
C ASP A 66 -17.80 -14.24 -10.58
N ASN A 67 -16.86 -14.62 -9.69
CA ASN A 67 -15.55 -14.00 -9.62
C ASN A 67 -14.76 -14.24 -10.92
N LEU A 68 -14.72 -15.48 -11.41
CA LEU A 68 -14.08 -15.83 -12.67
C LEU A 68 -14.68 -15.04 -13.84
N ALA A 69 -16.01 -14.95 -13.92
CA ALA A 69 -16.67 -14.15 -14.95
C ALA A 69 -16.21 -12.68 -14.91
N GLY A 70 -16.13 -12.09 -13.71
CA GLY A 70 -15.60 -10.73 -13.53
C GLY A 70 -14.13 -10.58 -13.93
N TYR A 71 -13.27 -11.57 -13.64
CA TYR A 71 -11.87 -11.56 -14.06
C TYR A 71 -11.76 -11.59 -15.60
N LEU A 72 -12.49 -12.49 -16.24
CA LEU A 72 -12.49 -12.64 -17.69
C LEU A 72 -13.05 -11.39 -18.39
N GLU A 73 -14.10 -10.79 -17.85
CA GLU A 73 -14.66 -9.52 -18.33
C GLU A 73 -13.60 -8.41 -18.30
N ILE A 74 -12.87 -8.27 -17.19
CA ILE A 74 -11.82 -7.25 -17.04
C ILE A 74 -10.67 -7.51 -18.01
N ILE A 75 -10.17 -8.75 -18.12
CA ILE A 75 -9.08 -9.11 -19.03
C ILE A 75 -9.45 -8.79 -20.49
N GLY A 76 -10.71 -9.05 -20.88
CA GLY A 76 -11.23 -8.81 -22.23
C GLY A 76 -11.77 -7.40 -22.47
N SER A 77 -11.69 -6.49 -21.48
CA SER A 77 -12.27 -5.15 -21.58
C SER A 77 -11.45 -4.20 -22.45
N VAL A 78 -12.11 -3.21 -23.05
CA VAL A 78 -11.45 -2.12 -23.80
C VAL A 78 -10.45 -1.36 -22.93
N ALA A 79 -10.77 -1.17 -21.65
CA ALA A 79 -9.88 -0.51 -20.70
C ALA A 79 -8.56 -1.29 -20.51
N ALA A 80 -8.60 -2.61 -20.63
CA ALA A 80 -7.43 -3.46 -20.51
C ALA A 80 -6.61 -3.57 -21.81
N GLU A 81 -7.13 -3.21 -22.98
CA GLU A 81 -6.42 -3.33 -24.26
C GLU A 81 -4.98 -2.78 -24.28
N PRO A 82 -4.68 -1.57 -23.74
CA PRO A 82 -3.33 -1.01 -23.80
C PRO A 82 -2.33 -1.64 -22.81
N THR A 83 -2.75 -2.52 -21.90
CA THR A 83 -1.87 -3.05 -20.85
C THR A 83 -0.90 -4.12 -21.35
N ASP A 84 0.33 -4.08 -20.83
CA ASP A 84 1.31 -5.15 -20.94
C ASP A 84 1.11 -6.22 -19.86
N ILE A 85 0.69 -5.77 -18.67
CA ILE A 85 0.45 -6.60 -17.48
C ILE A 85 -0.84 -6.20 -16.76
N ILE A 86 -1.60 -7.17 -16.25
CA ILE A 86 -2.76 -6.96 -15.38
C ILE A 86 -2.56 -7.71 -14.06
N VAL A 87 -2.75 -7.02 -12.94
CA VAL A 87 -2.61 -7.57 -11.59
C VAL A 87 -3.97 -7.62 -10.90
N PHE A 88 -4.35 -8.81 -10.42
CA PHE A 88 -5.56 -9.03 -9.63
C PHE A 88 -5.28 -9.15 -8.13
N PRO A 89 -6.27 -8.84 -7.26
CA PRO A 89 -6.06 -8.83 -5.82
C PRO A 89 -5.94 -10.20 -5.16
N GLU A 90 -5.49 -10.17 -3.92
CA GLU A 90 -5.48 -11.30 -2.99
C GLU A 90 -6.91 -11.75 -2.60
N SER A 91 -7.13 -13.06 -2.45
CA SER A 91 -8.35 -13.62 -1.84
C SER A 91 -9.68 -13.21 -2.52
N THR A 92 -9.66 -12.94 -3.83
CA THR A 92 -10.86 -12.50 -4.58
C THR A 92 -11.36 -13.47 -5.63
N LEU A 93 -10.63 -14.56 -5.91
CA LEU A 93 -10.99 -15.54 -6.95
C LEU A 93 -11.71 -16.78 -6.40
N ASN A 94 -10.99 -17.67 -5.70
CA ASN A 94 -11.48 -18.95 -5.18
C ASN A 94 -11.27 -19.07 -3.65
N SER A 95 -11.76 -20.17 -3.06
CA SER A 95 -11.72 -20.44 -1.62
C SER A 95 -11.03 -21.78 -1.31
N GLY A 96 -11.05 -22.19 -0.03
CA GLY A 96 -10.56 -23.51 0.40
C GLY A 96 -11.25 -24.68 -0.29
N ASP A 97 -12.58 -24.61 -0.47
CA ASP A 97 -13.36 -25.70 -1.07
C ASP A 97 -13.08 -25.84 -2.57
N THR A 98 -12.70 -24.73 -3.21
CA THR A 98 -12.38 -24.65 -4.65
C THR A 98 -10.88 -24.54 -4.90
N ALA A 99 -10.05 -24.98 -3.94
CA ALA A 99 -8.60 -24.96 -4.06
C ALA A 99 -8.12 -25.78 -5.27
N THR A 100 -7.11 -25.27 -5.98
CA THR A 100 -6.60 -25.90 -7.21
C THR A 100 -5.11 -26.23 -7.14
N TYR A 101 -4.65 -27.16 -7.96
CA TYR A 101 -3.21 -27.36 -8.18
C TYR A 101 -2.69 -26.28 -9.12
N VAL A 102 -1.48 -25.80 -8.88
CA VAL A 102 -0.78 -24.86 -9.77
C VAL A 102 0.42 -25.58 -10.38
N PRO A 103 0.64 -25.51 -11.72
CA PRO A 103 1.84 -26.06 -12.33
C PRO A 103 3.12 -25.47 -11.72
N GLU A 104 4.16 -26.29 -11.59
CA GLU A 104 5.50 -25.79 -11.28
C GLU A 104 5.98 -24.90 -12.44
N PRO A 105 6.43 -23.65 -12.22
CA PRO A 105 6.88 -22.75 -13.28
C PRO A 105 7.92 -23.37 -14.24
N GLU A 106 8.83 -24.18 -13.70
CA GLU A 106 9.91 -24.85 -14.45
C GLU A 106 9.41 -25.94 -15.39
N SER A 107 8.19 -26.46 -15.18
CA SER A 107 7.58 -27.46 -16.06
C SER A 107 7.26 -26.91 -17.44
N GLY A 108 7.20 -25.59 -17.59
CA GLY A 108 6.88 -24.93 -18.83
C GLY A 108 5.41 -25.07 -19.26
N THR A 109 4.53 -25.41 -18.32
CA THR A 109 3.13 -25.78 -18.61
C THR A 109 2.29 -24.55 -19.00
N THR A 110 1.53 -24.71 -20.08
CA THR A 110 0.47 -23.78 -20.51
C THR A 110 -0.88 -24.46 -20.34
N PRO A 111 -1.60 -24.24 -19.22
CA PRO A 111 -2.88 -24.93 -18.94
C PRO A 111 -3.87 -24.84 -20.10
N CYS A 112 -3.96 -23.70 -20.79
CA CYS A 112 -4.83 -23.51 -21.95
C CYS A 112 -4.62 -24.51 -23.08
N LEU A 113 -3.39 -25.03 -23.26
CA LEU A 113 -3.04 -25.93 -24.36
C LEU A 113 -3.19 -27.41 -24.02
N LEU A 114 -3.56 -27.75 -22.79
CA LEU A 114 -3.71 -29.14 -22.34
C LEU A 114 -5.05 -29.77 -22.78
N GLY A 115 -6.02 -28.97 -23.23
CA GLY A 115 -7.33 -29.46 -23.68
C GLY A 115 -8.02 -30.33 -22.62
N ASN A 116 -8.67 -31.42 -23.04
CA ASN A 116 -9.34 -32.37 -22.15
C ASN A 116 -8.39 -33.18 -21.24
N ALA A 117 -7.06 -33.03 -21.40
CA ALA A 117 -6.05 -33.69 -20.58
C ALA A 117 -5.55 -32.82 -19.42
N SER A 118 -6.16 -31.65 -19.18
CA SER A 118 -5.81 -30.79 -18.05
C SER A 118 -6.29 -31.40 -16.73
N ASP A 119 -5.34 -31.72 -15.84
CA ASP A 119 -5.63 -32.07 -14.44
C ASP A 119 -5.89 -30.83 -13.56
N TYR A 120 -5.78 -29.62 -14.13
CA TYR A 120 -6.00 -28.36 -13.45
C TYR A 120 -7.47 -27.96 -13.45
N SER A 121 -7.89 -27.22 -12.42
CA SER A 121 -9.26 -26.70 -12.33
C SER A 121 -9.59 -25.82 -13.53
N ASP A 122 -10.82 -25.93 -14.01
CA ASP A 122 -11.32 -25.24 -15.19
C ASP A 122 -11.08 -23.71 -15.15
N PHE A 123 -11.28 -23.07 -14.00
CA PHE A 123 -11.02 -21.63 -13.84
C PHE A 123 -9.56 -21.23 -14.13
N LEU A 124 -8.59 -22.07 -13.76
CA LEU A 124 -7.16 -21.81 -14.01
C LEU A 124 -6.85 -21.93 -15.51
N VAL A 125 -7.46 -22.91 -16.17
CA VAL A 125 -7.37 -23.11 -17.63
C VAL A 125 -7.97 -21.92 -18.37
N GLN A 126 -9.14 -21.45 -17.95
CA GLN A 126 -9.81 -20.29 -18.54
C GLN A 126 -8.97 -19.01 -18.41
N ILE A 127 -8.36 -18.75 -17.24
CA ILE A 127 -7.48 -17.58 -17.06
C ILE A 127 -6.21 -17.70 -17.92
N SER A 128 -5.59 -18.89 -17.98
CA SER A 128 -4.48 -19.16 -18.90
C SER A 128 -4.87 -18.87 -20.35
N CYS A 129 -6.06 -19.29 -20.79
CA CYS A 129 -6.56 -18.99 -22.12
C CYS A 129 -6.85 -17.50 -22.33
N ALA A 130 -7.36 -16.80 -21.33
CA ALA A 130 -7.62 -15.37 -21.39
C ALA A 130 -6.32 -14.56 -21.52
N ALA A 131 -5.29 -14.91 -20.74
CA ALA A 131 -3.95 -14.33 -20.85
C ALA A 131 -3.40 -14.48 -22.27
N ARG A 132 -3.51 -15.69 -22.83
CA ARG A 132 -3.10 -16.00 -24.20
C ARG A 132 -3.88 -15.25 -25.27
N ALA A 133 -5.20 -15.19 -25.14
CA ALA A 133 -6.07 -14.52 -26.10
C ALA A 133 -5.84 -13.00 -26.10
N ALA A 134 -5.65 -12.41 -24.92
CA ALA A 134 -5.34 -11.00 -24.77
C ALA A 134 -3.86 -10.67 -25.07
N ARG A 135 -2.98 -11.68 -25.08
CA ARG A 135 -1.51 -11.57 -25.14
C ARG A 135 -0.95 -10.65 -24.06
N LYS A 136 -1.31 -10.90 -22.81
CA LYS A 136 -0.94 -10.06 -21.64
C LYS A 136 -0.32 -10.92 -20.56
N TYR A 137 0.59 -10.33 -19.80
CA TYR A 137 0.97 -10.91 -18.52
C TYR A 137 -0.20 -10.76 -17.55
N ILE A 138 -0.62 -11.83 -16.90
CA ILE A 138 -1.71 -11.80 -15.92
C ILE A 138 -1.18 -12.33 -14.60
N VAL A 139 -1.30 -11.54 -13.54
CA VAL A 139 -0.97 -11.94 -12.17
C VAL A 139 -2.27 -12.10 -11.41
N ILE A 140 -2.50 -13.29 -10.85
CA ILE A 140 -3.64 -13.57 -9.98
C ILE A 140 -3.15 -14.07 -8.62
N ASN A 141 -4.01 -13.92 -7.63
CA ASN A 141 -3.90 -14.65 -6.36
C ASN A 141 -5.03 -15.67 -6.25
N LEU A 142 -4.71 -16.85 -5.70
CA LEU A 142 -5.66 -17.93 -5.50
C LEU A 142 -5.33 -18.75 -4.24
N THR A 143 -6.29 -19.54 -3.82
CA THR A 143 -6.08 -20.66 -2.90
C THR A 143 -5.55 -21.87 -3.67
N GLU A 144 -4.29 -22.21 -3.45
CA GLU A 144 -3.64 -23.40 -4.00
C GLU A 144 -3.83 -24.58 -3.05
N ARG A 145 -4.03 -25.78 -3.60
CA ARG A 145 -3.76 -27.05 -2.90
C ARG A 145 -2.52 -27.69 -3.51
N SER A 146 -1.68 -28.24 -2.65
CA SER A 146 -0.51 -29.04 -3.05
C SER A 146 -0.49 -30.33 -2.26
N LYS A 147 0.09 -31.39 -2.84
CA LYS A 147 0.41 -32.60 -2.10
C LYS A 147 1.43 -32.24 -1.02
N CYS A 148 1.16 -32.67 0.21
CA CYS A 148 2.12 -32.55 1.29
C CYS A 148 3.10 -33.71 1.22
N VAL A 149 4.40 -33.41 1.31
CA VAL A 149 5.48 -34.39 1.28
C VAL A 149 6.38 -34.13 2.48
N VAL A 150 6.43 -35.09 3.40
CA VAL A 150 7.41 -35.07 4.50
C VAL A 150 8.78 -35.39 3.92
N SER A 151 9.75 -34.52 4.13
CA SER A 151 11.11 -34.68 3.62
C SER A 151 12.14 -34.22 4.66
N ALA A 152 13.44 -34.40 4.35
CA ALA A 152 14.49 -33.83 5.18
C ALA A 152 14.50 -32.29 5.15
N VAL A 153 13.98 -31.67 4.08
CA VAL A 153 13.91 -30.22 3.91
C VAL A 153 12.69 -29.65 4.65
N ASP A 154 11.54 -30.31 4.56
CA ASP A 154 10.35 -29.99 5.35
C ASP A 154 9.93 -31.21 6.19
N PRO A 155 10.37 -31.30 7.45
CA PRO A 155 10.06 -32.42 8.32
C PRO A 155 8.68 -32.28 9.00
N ARG A 156 7.92 -31.20 8.73
CA ARG A 156 6.61 -30.97 9.37
C ARG A 156 5.63 -32.08 8.96
N PRO A 157 4.81 -32.58 9.89
CA PRO A 157 3.85 -33.64 9.57
C PRO A 157 2.75 -33.10 8.64
N CYS A 158 2.35 -33.93 7.68
CA CYS A 158 1.23 -33.61 6.82
C CYS A 158 -0.10 -33.69 7.56
N ALA A 159 -1.06 -32.86 7.13
CA ALA A 159 -2.45 -33.01 7.54
C ALA A 159 -3.00 -34.41 7.15
N PRO A 160 -4.03 -34.93 7.83
CA PRO A 160 -4.57 -36.28 7.56
C PRO A 160 -5.02 -36.51 6.11
N ASN A 161 -5.43 -35.45 5.41
CA ASN A 161 -5.81 -35.51 3.99
C ASN A 161 -4.61 -35.47 3.02
N GLY A 162 -3.38 -35.34 3.53
CA GLY A 162 -2.15 -35.31 2.74
C GLY A 162 -1.98 -34.04 1.91
N LEU A 163 -2.68 -32.95 2.23
CA LEU A 163 -2.66 -31.70 1.45
C LEU A 163 -2.15 -30.52 2.28
N ASN A 164 -1.43 -29.62 1.60
CA ASN A 164 -1.19 -28.26 2.06
C ASN A 164 -2.08 -27.29 1.26
N ILE A 165 -2.58 -26.26 1.91
CA ILE A 165 -3.40 -25.20 1.32
C ILE A 165 -2.66 -23.87 1.45
N PHE A 166 -2.32 -23.22 0.34
CA PHE A 166 -1.54 -21.99 0.34
C PHE A 166 -2.32 -20.80 -0.21
N ASN A 167 -2.03 -19.61 0.31
CA ASN A 167 -2.35 -18.35 -0.35
C ASN A 167 -1.26 -18.06 -1.38
N THR A 168 -1.61 -17.99 -2.68
CA THR A 168 -0.62 -18.14 -3.75
C THR A 168 -0.83 -17.14 -4.88
N ASN A 169 0.21 -16.40 -5.23
CA ASN A 169 0.28 -15.68 -6.50
C ASN A 169 0.71 -16.62 -7.62
N VAL A 170 0.08 -16.46 -8.79
CA VAL A 170 0.41 -17.17 -10.03
C VAL A 170 0.54 -16.16 -11.17
N VAL A 171 1.60 -16.29 -11.95
CA VAL A 171 1.89 -15.40 -13.08
C VAL A 171 1.79 -16.17 -14.39
N PHE A 172 0.95 -15.66 -15.30
CA PHE A 172 0.83 -16.14 -16.66
C PHE A 172 1.56 -15.18 -17.62
N ASP A 173 2.31 -15.71 -18.59
CA ASP A 173 2.86 -14.92 -19.70
C ASP A 173 1.83 -14.67 -20.82
N ARG A 174 2.28 -14.01 -21.89
CA ARG A 174 1.45 -13.66 -23.06
C ARG A 174 0.95 -14.89 -23.82
N GLU A 175 1.53 -16.06 -23.62
CA GLU A 175 1.13 -17.34 -24.20
C GLU A 175 0.21 -18.13 -23.25
N GLY A 176 -0.06 -17.62 -22.05
CA GLY A 176 -0.86 -18.27 -21.02
C GLY A 176 -0.08 -19.32 -20.22
N LYS A 177 1.25 -19.36 -20.34
CA LYS A 177 2.11 -20.28 -19.59
C LYS A 177 2.30 -19.78 -18.16
N VAL A 178 2.29 -20.70 -17.19
CA VAL A 178 2.65 -20.35 -15.80
C VAL A 178 4.17 -20.17 -15.72
N ILE A 179 4.61 -18.95 -15.41
CA ILE A 179 6.05 -18.59 -15.39
C ILE A 179 6.57 -18.24 -13.99
N SER A 180 5.67 -18.05 -13.01
CA SER A 180 6.06 -17.84 -11.62
C SER A 180 4.93 -18.18 -10.67
N ARG A 181 5.31 -18.61 -9.46
CA ARG A 181 4.42 -18.93 -8.35
C ARG A 181 5.06 -18.44 -7.05
N TYR A 182 4.26 -17.87 -6.15
CA TYR A 182 4.71 -17.46 -4.83
C TYR A 182 3.67 -17.81 -3.79
N ARG A 183 4.07 -18.49 -2.71
CA ARG A 183 3.19 -18.79 -1.57
C ARG A 183 3.47 -17.80 -0.45
N LYS A 184 2.42 -17.10 0.00
CA LYS A 184 2.47 -16.08 1.05
C LYS A 184 3.18 -16.62 2.29
N TRP A 185 4.16 -15.86 2.76
CA TRP A 185 4.99 -16.25 3.88
C TRP A 185 4.43 -15.74 5.21
N ASN A 186 4.10 -14.45 5.27
CA ASN A 186 3.61 -13.81 6.49
C ASN A 186 2.07 -13.80 6.48
N LEU A 187 1.44 -14.80 7.12
CA LEU A 187 -0.02 -14.90 7.19
C LEU A 187 -0.61 -13.87 8.17
N TYR A 188 -1.81 -13.39 7.86
CA TYR A 188 -2.60 -12.42 8.62
C TYR A 188 -3.81 -13.11 9.29
N GLY A 189 -3.60 -14.34 9.78
CA GLY A 189 -4.62 -15.13 10.46
C GLY A 189 -5.53 -15.95 9.54
N GLU A 190 -5.29 -15.97 8.23
CA GLU A 190 -5.99 -16.89 7.33
C GLU A 190 -5.61 -18.36 7.60
N PRO A 191 -6.54 -19.33 7.50
CA PRO A 191 -6.27 -20.74 7.76
C PRO A 191 -5.54 -21.39 6.58
N LYS A 192 -4.27 -21.02 6.38
CA LYS A 192 -3.40 -21.47 5.30
C LYS A 192 -2.11 -22.05 5.87
N ASN A 193 -1.44 -22.88 5.08
CA ASN A 193 -0.10 -23.34 5.36
C ASN A 193 0.91 -22.31 4.87
N THR A 194 2.10 -22.33 5.48
CA THR A 194 3.30 -21.67 4.98
C THR A 194 4.25 -22.71 4.39
N THR A 195 5.14 -22.27 3.51
CA THR A 195 6.29 -23.06 3.07
C THR A 195 7.21 -23.36 4.26
N TYR A 196 8.27 -24.13 4.08
CA TYR A 196 9.22 -24.36 5.18
C TYR A 196 10.11 -23.14 5.43
N SER A 197 10.37 -22.37 4.38
CA SER A 197 11.17 -21.15 4.36
C SER A 197 10.58 -20.19 3.34
N ALA A 198 10.78 -18.88 3.54
CA ALA A 198 10.30 -17.87 2.63
C ALA A 198 10.80 -18.10 1.20
N GLU A 199 9.87 -18.09 0.23
CA GLU A 199 10.19 -18.15 -1.19
C GLU A 199 10.54 -16.75 -1.71
N LEU A 200 11.52 -16.66 -2.60
CA LEU A 200 11.82 -15.43 -3.35
C LEU A 200 11.43 -15.65 -4.80
N SER A 201 10.25 -15.17 -5.17
CA SER A 201 9.68 -15.41 -6.50
C SER A 201 9.80 -14.17 -7.38
N SER A 202 10.18 -14.42 -8.63
CA SER A 202 10.30 -13.39 -9.66
C SER A 202 9.96 -13.94 -11.03
N PHE A 203 9.85 -13.04 -12.01
CA PHE A 203 9.71 -13.39 -13.42
C PHE A 203 10.23 -12.30 -14.34
N ASP A 204 10.76 -12.72 -15.48
CA ASP A 204 11.17 -11.87 -16.59
C ASP A 204 9.98 -11.53 -17.50
N THR A 205 10.08 -10.38 -18.16
CA THR A 205 9.12 -9.93 -19.17
C THR A 205 9.80 -9.63 -20.50
N ASP A 206 9.06 -9.79 -21.60
CA ASP A 206 9.54 -9.45 -22.95
C ASP A 206 9.79 -7.96 -23.16
N PHE A 207 9.19 -7.10 -22.32
CA PHE A 207 9.46 -5.67 -22.28
C PHE A 207 10.62 -5.27 -21.34
N GLY A 208 11.41 -6.23 -20.84
CA GLY A 208 12.70 -5.96 -20.18
C GLY A 208 12.62 -5.52 -18.72
N VAL A 209 11.48 -5.75 -18.05
CA VAL A 209 11.34 -5.59 -16.60
C VAL A 209 11.39 -6.97 -15.94
N VAL A 210 12.10 -7.07 -14.82
CA VAL A 210 12.07 -8.27 -13.95
C VAL A 210 11.30 -7.90 -12.70
N PHE A 211 10.17 -8.58 -12.46
CA PHE A 211 9.33 -8.31 -11.31
C PHE A 211 9.65 -9.27 -10.17
N GLY A 212 9.80 -8.72 -8.96
CA GLY A 212 9.59 -9.48 -7.73
C GLY A 212 8.11 -9.48 -7.37
N HIS A 213 7.61 -10.48 -6.65
CA HIS A 213 6.22 -10.45 -6.18
C HIS A 213 6.04 -11.14 -4.83
N PHE A 214 5.13 -10.58 -4.03
CA PHE A 214 4.75 -11.06 -2.72
C PHE A 214 3.30 -10.65 -2.41
N VAL A 215 2.76 -11.00 -1.24
CA VAL A 215 1.33 -10.83 -0.95
C VAL A 215 1.10 -10.05 0.34
N CYS A 216 0.37 -8.94 0.22
CA CYS A 216 -0.28 -8.24 1.33
C CYS A 216 0.60 -8.02 2.57
N PHE A 217 0.37 -8.76 3.64
CA PHE A 217 1.04 -8.60 4.93
C PHE A 217 2.57 -8.77 4.83
N ASP A 218 3.08 -9.48 3.81
CA ASP A 218 4.51 -9.61 3.51
C ASP A 218 5.26 -8.27 3.43
N ILE A 219 4.60 -7.18 3.00
CA ILE A 219 5.23 -5.85 2.84
C ILE A 219 5.80 -5.28 4.14
N LEU A 220 5.28 -5.74 5.30
CA LEU A 220 5.72 -5.29 6.62
C LEU A 220 6.98 -6.00 7.11
N PHE A 221 7.45 -7.02 6.39
CA PHE A 221 8.51 -7.92 6.84
C PHE A 221 9.74 -7.86 5.94
N TYR A 222 10.87 -8.31 6.48
CA TYR A 222 12.10 -8.37 5.71
C TYR A 222 12.02 -9.43 4.61
N GLU A 223 11.58 -10.64 4.98
CA GLU A 223 11.34 -11.72 4.04
C GLU A 223 9.86 -11.81 3.65
N PRO A 224 9.52 -11.88 2.35
CA PRO A 224 10.40 -11.72 1.19
C PRO A 224 10.58 -10.25 0.73
N ALA A 225 9.73 -9.33 1.22
CA ALA A 225 9.52 -8.04 0.58
C ALA A 225 10.78 -7.18 0.53
N GLN A 226 11.40 -6.91 1.68
CA GLN A 226 12.64 -6.13 1.72
C GLN A 226 13.82 -6.90 1.12
N ARG A 227 13.81 -8.23 1.25
CA ARG A 227 14.86 -9.09 0.68
C ARG A 227 14.92 -8.96 -0.84
N LEU A 228 13.78 -8.96 -1.53
CA LEU A 228 13.71 -8.71 -2.97
C LEU A 228 14.33 -7.35 -3.33
N VAL A 229 13.97 -6.27 -2.63
CA VAL A 229 14.59 -4.95 -2.89
C VAL A 229 16.11 -5.00 -2.65
N SER A 230 16.57 -5.67 -1.58
CA SER A 230 18.01 -5.81 -1.28
C SER A 230 18.79 -6.57 -2.37
N LEU A 231 18.10 -7.41 -3.14
CA LEU A 231 18.65 -8.14 -4.28
C LEU A 231 18.63 -7.32 -5.58
N GLY A 232 18.12 -6.09 -5.54
CA GLY A 232 18.14 -5.13 -6.66
C GLY A 232 16.87 -5.14 -7.52
N PHE A 233 15.78 -5.77 -7.08
CA PHE A 233 14.50 -5.69 -7.77
C PHE A 233 13.95 -4.26 -7.69
N THR A 234 13.65 -3.67 -8.85
CA THR A 234 13.13 -2.29 -8.95
C THR A 234 11.64 -2.20 -9.22
N ASP A 235 11.01 -3.32 -9.51
CA ASP A 235 9.60 -3.41 -9.91
C ASP A 235 8.97 -4.60 -9.17
N VAL A 236 7.87 -4.33 -8.46
CA VAL A 236 7.23 -5.27 -7.54
C VAL A 236 5.74 -5.39 -7.82
N ILE A 237 5.23 -6.62 -7.82
CA ILE A 237 3.79 -6.91 -7.86
C ILE A 237 3.27 -7.20 -6.45
N PHE A 238 2.16 -6.57 -6.10
CA PHE A 238 1.59 -6.62 -4.76
C PHE A 238 0.06 -6.84 -4.76
N PRO A 239 -0.41 -8.08 -4.92
CA PRO A 239 -1.80 -8.44 -4.66
C PRO A 239 -2.11 -8.32 -3.17
N SER A 240 -3.24 -7.71 -2.82
CA SER A 240 -3.56 -7.41 -1.42
C SER A 240 -5.05 -7.42 -1.10
N MET A 241 -5.37 -7.98 0.06
CA MET A 241 -6.60 -7.75 0.81
C MET A 241 -6.23 -7.03 2.12
N TRP A 242 -5.78 -5.78 1.98
CA TRP A 242 -5.33 -4.95 3.09
C TRP A 242 -6.50 -4.52 3.96
N PHE A 243 -6.33 -4.43 5.28
CA PHE A 243 -7.34 -3.89 6.18
C PHE A 243 -6.83 -2.55 6.72
N SER A 244 -7.37 -1.45 6.19
CA SER A 244 -6.83 -0.11 6.48
C SER A 244 -6.96 0.25 7.96
N GLN A 245 -5.84 0.73 8.52
CA GLN A 245 -5.73 1.11 9.93
C GLN A 245 -5.15 2.52 10.06
N ILE A 246 -5.83 3.38 10.80
CA ILE A 246 -5.36 4.72 11.11
C ILE A 246 -4.65 4.74 12.47
N PRO A 247 -3.59 5.55 12.65
CA PRO A 247 -3.16 6.60 11.74
C PRO A 247 -2.13 6.22 10.66
N PHE A 248 -1.44 5.08 10.76
CA PHE A 248 -0.19 4.86 10.01
C PHE A 248 -0.28 3.91 8.80
N LEU A 249 -1.38 3.15 8.70
CA LEU A 249 -1.47 1.93 7.90
C LEU A 249 -2.75 1.88 7.07
N THR A 250 -3.23 3.03 6.59
CA THR A 250 -4.12 2.99 5.44
C THR A 250 -3.33 2.45 4.25
N GLY A 251 -3.96 1.65 3.39
CA GLY A 251 -3.20 0.93 2.37
C GLY A 251 -2.44 1.87 1.42
N VAL A 252 -3.10 2.94 0.93
CA VAL A 252 -2.46 3.92 0.02
C VAL A 252 -1.25 4.55 0.69
N GLN A 253 -1.44 5.08 1.90
CA GLN A 253 -0.40 5.69 2.71
C GLN A 253 0.81 4.77 2.88
N PHE A 254 0.59 3.54 3.33
CA PHE A 254 1.71 2.65 3.64
C PHE A 254 2.42 2.16 2.37
N GLN A 255 1.67 1.72 1.35
CA GLN A 255 2.23 1.22 0.10
C GLN A 255 3.04 2.30 -0.64
N GLU A 256 2.53 3.53 -0.67
CA GLU A 256 3.23 4.67 -1.26
C GLU A 256 4.52 4.99 -0.49
N SER A 257 4.45 5.06 0.84
CA SER A 257 5.61 5.34 1.70
C SER A 257 6.71 4.28 1.54
N TRP A 258 6.32 3.01 1.42
CA TRP A 258 7.23 1.88 1.19
C TRP A 258 7.88 1.94 -0.19
N ALA A 259 7.09 2.19 -1.24
CA ALA A 259 7.61 2.35 -2.60
C ALA A 259 8.57 3.54 -2.69
N TYR A 260 8.20 4.68 -2.11
CA TYR A 260 9.00 5.90 -2.06
C TYR A 260 10.37 5.65 -1.42
N SER A 261 10.37 5.02 -0.25
CA SER A 261 11.59 4.87 0.55
C SER A 261 12.58 3.88 -0.05
N ASN A 262 12.07 2.79 -0.62
CA ASN A 262 12.86 1.80 -1.39
C ASN A 262 13.21 2.28 -2.81
N ASP A 263 12.60 3.36 -3.29
CA ASP A 263 12.66 3.84 -4.67
C ASP A 263 12.38 2.74 -5.72
N VAL A 264 11.28 2.01 -5.53
CA VAL A 264 10.84 0.94 -6.44
C VAL A 264 9.45 1.21 -7.00
N ASN A 265 9.17 0.66 -8.18
CA ASN A 265 7.83 0.64 -8.72
C ASN A 265 7.01 -0.44 -8.02
N VAL A 266 5.77 -0.14 -7.63
CA VAL A 266 4.86 -1.09 -6.99
C VAL A 266 3.53 -1.08 -7.72
N LEU A 267 3.10 -2.25 -8.20
CA LEU A 267 1.77 -2.49 -8.76
C LEU A 267 0.90 -3.16 -7.70
N ALA A 268 0.12 -2.36 -6.98
CA ALA A 268 -0.74 -2.81 -5.89
C ALA A 268 -2.18 -3.02 -6.37
N ALA A 269 -2.68 -4.26 -6.27
CA ALA A 269 -4.05 -4.61 -6.63
C ALA A 269 -4.83 -5.05 -5.39
N GLY A 270 -5.90 -4.31 -5.08
CA GLY A 270 -6.67 -4.42 -3.85
C GLY A 270 -8.03 -5.07 -4.00
N SER A 271 -8.43 -5.86 -2.99
CA SER A 271 -9.83 -6.24 -2.83
C SER A 271 -10.69 -5.01 -2.61
N SER A 272 -11.95 -5.03 -3.07
CA SER A 272 -12.90 -3.92 -2.96
C SER A 272 -14.08 -4.26 -2.05
N LEU A 273 -13.83 -4.20 -0.76
CA LEU A 273 -14.72 -4.42 0.37
C LEU A 273 -14.57 -3.29 1.42
N PRO A 274 -15.08 -2.07 1.15
CA PRO A 274 -14.97 -0.94 2.08
C PRO A 274 -15.55 -1.21 3.48
N ALA A 275 -16.56 -2.09 3.57
CA ALA A 275 -17.18 -2.52 4.83
C ALA A 275 -16.18 -3.13 5.84
N VAL A 276 -15.02 -3.62 5.39
CA VAL A 276 -13.94 -4.12 6.24
C VAL A 276 -12.64 -3.32 6.09
N GLY A 277 -12.67 -2.18 5.40
CA GLY A 277 -11.49 -1.34 5.17
C GLY A 277 -10.52 -1.86 4.11
N SER A 278 -10.94 -2.86 3.33
CA SER A 278 -10.17 -3.41 2.22
C SER A 278 -10.64 -2.81 0.92
N THR A 279 -9.96 -1.77 0.46
CA THR A 279 -10.32 -1.07 -0.78
C THR A 279 -9.17 -0.17 -1.18
N VAL A 280 -8.06 -0.76 -1.60
CA VAL A 280 -6.84 0.00 -1.92
C VAL A 280 -6.13 -0.62 -3.11
N SER A 281 -6.08 0.12 -4.21
CA SER A 281 -5.25 -0.20 -5.37
C SER A 281 -4.39 1.01 -5.75
N GLY A 282 -3.23 0.77 -6.34
CA GLY A 282 -2.31 1.84 -6.71
C GLY A 282 -1.17 1.42 -7.62
N ILE A 283 -0.63 2.39 -8.34
CA ILE A 283 0.59 2.27 -9.13
C ILE A 283 1.54 3.35 -8.63
N TYR A 284 2.61 2.93 -7.96
CA TYR A 284 3.58 3.82 -7.31
C TYR A 284 4.91 3.78 -8.06
N ALA A 285 5.53 4.93 -8.32
CA ALA A 285 6.77 5.06 -9.08
C ALA A 285 7.96 5.47 -8.20
N GLY A 286 8.13 4.80 -7.07
CA GLY A 286 9.19 5.08 -6.11
C GLY A 286 9.19 6.54 -5.64
N ARG A 287 10.35 7.19 -5.69
CA ARG A 287 10.52 8.60 -5.28
C ARG A 287 9.70 9.59 -6.11
N ALA A 288 9.16 9.21 -7.26
CA ALA A 288 8.26 10.05 -8.05
C ALA A 288 6.83 10.09 -7.49
N GLY A 289 6.49 9.23 -6.53
CA GLY A 289 5.17 9.17 -5.90
C GLY A 289 4.16 8.31 -6.67
N PRO A 290 2.86 8.46 -6.36
CA PRO A 290 1.80 7.68 -6.98
C PRO A 290 1.53 8.21 -8.39
N ILE A 291 1.46 7.29 -9.37
CA ILE A 291 0.92 7.60 -10.69
C ILE A 291 -0.61 7.63 -10.61
N LEU A 292 -1.18 6.66 -9.89
CA LEU A 292 -2.56 6.65 -9.44
C LEU A 292 -2.67 5.89 -8.13
N SER A 293 -3.67 6.23 -7.33
CA SER A 293 -4.07 5.49 -6.14
C SER A 293 -5.56 5.69 -5.88
N VAL A 294 -6.22 4.63 -5.46
CA VAL A 294 -7.64 4.61 -5.17
C VAL A 294 -7.91 4.02 -3.79
N MET A 295 -8.88 4.62 -3.14
CA MET A 295 -9.49 4.09 -1.93
C MET A 295 -10.98 4.36 -2.04
N ASN A 296 -11.76 3.30 -2.25
CA ASN A 296 -13.19 3.44 -2.54
C ASN A 296 -14.02 3.34 -1.27
N THR A 297 -15.28 3.72 -1.38
CA THR A 297 -16.24 3.61 -0.30
C THR A 297 -17.53 2.96 -0.76
N GLY A 298 -18.45 2.70 0.17
CA GLY A 298 -19.73 2.08 -0.09
C GLY A 298 -19.60 0.58 -0.40
N GLU A 299 -20.27 0.12 -1.46
CA GLU A 299 -20.34 -1.31 -1.80
C GLU A 299 -19.06 -1.87 -2.43
N GLY A 300 -18.07 -1.04 -2.78
CA GLY A 300 -16.90 -1.45 -3.57
C GLY A 300 -17.21 -1.68 -5.04
N GLU A 301 -16.18 -1.97 -5.84
CA GLU A 301 -16.27 -2.05 -7.31
C GLU A 301 -15.49 -3.22 -7.92
N ARG A 302 -15.70 -3.49 -9.22
CA ARG A 302 -14.84 -4.35 -10.05
C ARG A 302 -14.31 -3.50 -11.19
N ARG A 303 -13.07 -3.00 -11.08
CA ARG A 303 -12.52 -2.02 -12.01
C ARG A 303 -11.02 -2.20 -12.22
N ILE A 304 -10.57 -2.02 -13.45
CA ILE A 304 -9.15 -1.90 -13.79
C ILE A 304 -8.75 -0.42 -13.85
N TYR A 305 -7.61 -0.11 -13.24
CA TYR A 305 -6.93 1.18 -13.29
C TYR A 305 -5.65 1.04 -14.09
N VAL A 306 -5.49 1.85 -15.14
CA VAL A 306 -4.42 1.68 -16.11
C VAL A 306 -3.49 2.89 -16.12
N ALA A 307 -2.18 2.65 -16.12
CA ALA A 307 -1.19 3.71 -16.27
C ALA A 307 0.08 3.24 -16.98
N ARG A 308 0.80 4.20 -17.57
CA ARG A 308 2.18 4.00 -18.05
C ARG A 308 3.14 4.14 -16.89
N VAL A 309 4.02 3.17 -16.69
CA VAL A 309 4.96 3.09 -15.58
C VAL A 309 6.40 3.19 -16.11
N PRO A 310 7.25 4.08 -15.56
CA PRO A 310 8.62 4.25 -16.03
C PRO A 310 9.50 3.07 -15.62
N LYS A 311 10.24 2.49 -16.56
CA LYS A 311 11.19 1.39 -16.28
C LYS A 311 12.41 1.93 -15.53
N LYS A 312 12.65 1.43 -14.32
CA LYS A 312 13.78 1.89 -13.47
C LYS A 312 15.14 1.40 -13.95
N THR A 313 15.22 0.24 -14.58
CA THR A 313 16.48 -0.35 -15.09
C THR A 313 17.17 0.48 -16.19
N GLN A 314 16.42 1.36 -16.89
CA GLN A 314 16.97 2.25 -17.93
C GLN A 314 17.26 3.67 -17.43
N ASN A 315 16.86 4.02 -16.21
CA ASN A 315 16.87 5.39 -15.67
C ASN A 315 18.21 5.83 -15.05
N LYS A 316 19.35 5.27 -15.48
CA LYS A 316 20.67 5.94 -15.28
C LYS A 316 20.80 7.24 -16.11
N ARG A 317 19.83 7.55 -16.97
CA ARG A 317 19.67 8.85 -17.62
C ARG A 317 18.54 9.60 -16.93
N ASN A 318 18.78 10.84 -16.53
CA ASN A 318 17.81 11.76 -15.93
C ASN A 318 16.57 11.90 -16.83
N VAL A 319 15.58 11.04 -16.65
CA VAL A 319 14.25 11.23 -17.22
C VAL A 319 13.48 12.12 -16.24
N PRO A 320 12.90 13.25 -16.69
CA PRO A 320 12.02 14.06 -15.86
C PRO A 320 10.91 13.20 -15.28
N ALA A 321 10.56 13.44 -14.01
CA ALA A 321 9.46 12.77 -13.31
C ALA A 321 8.28 12.53 -14.27
N ALA A 322 7.78 11.28 -14.28
CA ALA A 322 6.73 10.85 -15.17
C ALA A 322 5.66 11.94 -15.29
N ILE A 323 5.43 12.41 -16.52
CA ILE A 323 4.28 13.27 -16.84
C ILE A 323 3.10 12.54 -16.24
N GLN A 324 2.52 13.17 -15.21
CA GLN A 324 1.31 12.74 -14.53
C GLN A 324 0.38 12.22 -15.61
N VAL A 325 0.16 10.90 -15.67
CA VAL A 325 -0.96 10.36 -16.44
C VAL A 325 -2.17 10.80 -15.64
N THR A 326 -2.58 12.04 -15.86
CA THR A 326 -3.93 12.49 -15.58
C THR A 326 -4.83 11.75 -16.55
N GLU A 327 -5.02 10.44 -16.35
CA GLU A 327 -6.38 9.99 -16.45
C GLU A 327 -7.13 10.83 -15.43
N THR A 328 -8.10 11.56 -15.93
CA THR A 328 -9.08 12.30 -15.15
C THR A 328 -9.79 11.31 -14.23
N VAL A 329 -9.16 10.94 -13.12
CA VAL A 329 -9.88 10.77 -11.87
C VAL A 329 -10.55 12.11 -11.71
N VAL A 330 -11.83 12.16 -12.07
CA VAL A 330 -12.67 13.33 -11.91
C VAL A 330 -12.37 13.83 -10.51
N LYS A 331 -11.67 14.99 -10.40
CA LYS A 331 -11.47 15.64 -9.11
C LYS A 331 -12.87 15.67 -8.50
N PRO A 332 -13.11 15.04 -7.35
CA PRO A 332 -14.40 15.16 -6.70
C PRO A 332 -14.65 16.65 -6.59
N LYS A 333 -15.69 17.14 -7.28
CA LYS A 333 -16.22 18.45 -6.95
C LYS A 333 -16.79 18.25 -5.55
N VAL A 334 -16.21 19.00 -4.60
CA VAL A 334 -16.38 18.89 -3.14
C VAL A 334 -15.46 17.85 -2.51
N ARG A 335 -14.59 18.28 -1.56
CA ARG A 335 -13.90 17.43 -0.59
C ARG A 335 -15.00 16.75 0.24
N GLN A 336 -15.49 15.59 -0.20
CA GLN A 336 -16.54 14.89 0.53
C GLN A 336 -15.88 14.10 1.66
N ARG A 337 -16.15 14.52 2.90
CA ARG A 337 -15.70 13.81 4.09
C ARG A 337 -16.28 12.40 4.08
N LEU A 338 -15.42 11.41 4.31
CA LEU A 338 -15.82 10.02 4.36
C LEU A 338 -16.55 9.72 5.68
N ASN A 339 -17.73 9.11 5.60
CA ASN A 339 -18.40 8.60 6.78
C ASN A 339 -17.79 7.25 7.18
N GLN A 340 -17.75 6.94 8.47
CA GLN A 340 -17.39 5.61 8.96
C GLN A 340 -18.38 4.53 8.47
N ALA A 341 -19.62 4.90 8.14
CA ALA A 341 -20.56 3.99 7.48
C ALA A 341 -20.16 3.66 6.02
N ASP A 342 -19.35 4.51 5.38
CA ASP A 342 -18.93 4.34 3.99
C ASP A 342 -17.66 3.49 3.89
N ILE A 343 -16.85 3.45 4.96
CA ILE A 343 -15.63 2.63 5.07
C ILE A 343 -15.28 2.35 6.53
N THR A 344 -14.97 1.09 6.84
CA THR A 344 -14.46 0.69 8.17
C THR A 344 -12.95 0.88 8.22
N LEU A 345 -12.46 1.61 9.23
CA LEU A 345 -11.02 1.74 9.50
C LEU A 345 -10.71 1.18 10.88
N LYS A 346 -9.66 0.36 10.95
CA LYS A 346 -9.10 -0.08 12.23
C LYS A 346 -8.37 1.07 12.92
N ARG A 347 -8.24 0.99 14.23
CA ARG A 347 -7.47 1.93 15.06
C ARG A 347 -6.16 1.26 15.50
N ASP A 348 -5.06 1.99 15.41
CA ASP A 348 -3.76 1.59 15.94
C ASP A 348 -3.69 1.68 17.48
N TYR A 349 -2.72 1.01 18.10
CA TYR A 349 -2.56 0.93 19.57
C TYR A 349 -1.76 2.12 20.13
N LEU A 350 -2.24 3.34 19.89
CA LEU A 350 -1.57 4.59 20.26
C LEU A 350 -1.39 4.77 21.78
N GLU A 351 -2.12 4.03 22.59
CA GLU A 351 -2.00 4.00 24.06
C GLU A 351 -0.60 3.60 24.56
N HIS A 352 0.22 2.96 23.72
CA HIS A 352 1.60 2.61 24.05
C HIS A 352 2.63 3.71 23.73
N TYR A 353 2.22 4.79 23.07
CA TYR A 353 3.12 5.89 22.71
C TYR A 353 3.32 6.80 23.92
N GLU A 354 4.56 7.18 24.18
CA GLU A 354 4.81 8.37 25.00
C GLU A 354 4.39 9.57 24.16
N SER A 355 3.48 10.40 24.66
CA SER A 355 2.89 11.47 23.87
C SER A 355 2.48 12.69 24.68
N ILE A 356 2.49 13.85 24.02
CA ILE A 356 2.07 15.14 24.57
C ILE A 356 1.01 15.78 23.69
N LEU A 357 0.07 16.50 24.30
CA LEU A 357 -0.95 17.29 23.60
C LEU A 357 -0.33 18.60 23.09
N VAL A 358 -0.64 18.98 21.85
CA VAL A 358 -0.19 20.25 21.27
C VAL A 358 -1.10 21.38 21.76
N ASP A 359 -0.50 22.41 22.37
CA ASP A 359 -1.21 23.62 22.80
C ASP A 359 -1.20 24.69 21.71
N PHE A 360 -2.34 24.83 21.02
CA PHE A 360 -2.51 25.84 19.97
C PHE A 360 -2.83 27.24 20.49
N SER A 361 -2.95 27.45 21.82
CA SER A 361 -3.16 28.77 22.41
C SER A 361 -1.89 29.64 22.46
N ASN A 362 -0.73 29.06 22.12
CA ASN A 362 0.55 29.76 22.11
C ASN A 362 0.54 30.96 21.14
N VAL A 363 0.81 32.15 21.69
CA VAL A 363 0.79 33.44 20.98
C VAL A 363 1.80 33.50 19.83
N SER A 364 2.89 32.72 19.90
CA SER A 364 3.90 32.67 18.83
C SER A 364 3.45 31.87 17.59
N ASN A 365 2.36 31.09 17.71
CA ASN A 365 1.94 30.05 16.77
C ASN A 365 3.07 29.10 16.35
N ARG A 366 3.99 28.84 17.28
CA ARG A 366 5.11 27.91 17.11
C ARG A 366 5.29 27.07 18.37
N ALA A 367 5.69 25.82 18.18
CA ALA A 367 6.04 24.93 19.28
C ALA A 367 7.27 24.09 18.90
N GLU A 368 8.06 23.78 19.91
CA GLU A 368 9.24 22.94 19.80
C GLU A 368 9.24 21.98 20.98
N HIS A 369 9.33 20.68 20.71
CA HIS A 369 9.21 19.65 21.72
C HIS A 369 10.10 18.44 21.42
N ASP A 370 10.69 17.87 22.47
CA ASP A 370 11.29 16.54 22.44
C ASP A 370 10.34 15.56 23.14
N VAL A 371 10.01 14.47 22.47
CA VAL A 371 9.22 13.36 23.05
C VAL A 371 10.07 12.10 22.99
N CYS A 372 10.27 11.44 24.13
CA CYS A 372 11.12 10.28 24.25
C CYS A 372 10.33 9.06 24.77
N TYR A 373 10.45 7.95 24.06
CA TYR A 373 10.06 6.63 24.55
C TYR A 373 11.32 5.87 24.94
N LYS A 374 11.55 5.69 26.24
CA LYS A 374 12.80 5.14 26.79
C LYS A 374 14.01 5.95 26.27
N THR A 375 14.88 5.34 25.47
CA THR A 375 16.08 5.97 24.88
C THR A 375 15.85 6.51 23.48
N PHE A 376 14.70 6.24 22.85
CA PHE A 376 14.37 6.73 21.52
C PHE A 376 13.64 8.06 21.64
N CYS A 377 14.25 9.12 21.09
CA CYS A 377 13.72 10.48 21.17
C CYS A 377 13.41 11.06 19.78
N CYS A 378 12.35 11.84 19.72
CA CYS A 378 11.84 12.50 18.53
C CYS A 378 11.77 13.99 18.82
N HIS A 379 12.42 14.79 17.97
CA HIS A 379 12.37 16.23 18.03
C HIS A 379 11.33 16.76 17.04
N PHE A 380 10.49 17.69 17.50
CA PHE A 380 9.38 18.25 16.73
C PHE A 380 9.45 19.78 16.71
N GLU A 381 9.37 20.36 15.52
CA GLU A 381 9.13 21.78 15.31
C GLU A 381 7.78 21.97 14.58
N LEU A 382 6.90 22.79 15.14
CA LEU A 382 5.59 23.10 14.57
C LEU A 382 5.45 24.61 14.33
N GLN A 383 4.83 24.98 13.21
CA GLN A 383 4.35 26.32 12.93
C GLN A 383 2.95 26.24 12.34
N TRP A 384 2.01 27.04 12.84
CA TRP A 384 0.62 27.02 12.39
C TRP A 384 0.02 28.42 12.34
N HIS A 385 -1.20 28.51 11.84
CA HIS A 385 -2.08 29.65 12.06
C HIS A 385 -3.49 29.19 12.36
N GLN A 386 -4.22 30.01 13.12
CA GLN A 386 -5.61 29.77 13.48
C GLN A 386 -6.51 29.99 12.26
N LEU A 387 -7.47 29.10 12.08
CA LEU A 387 -8.52 29.24 11.07
C LEU A 387 -9.77 29.80 11.75
N THR A 388 -10.45 30.74 11.10
CA THR A 388 -11.75 31.24 11.56
C THR A 388 -12.80 30.15 11.35
N THR A 389 -13.08 29.38 12.40
CA THR A 389 -14.15 28.39 12.42
C THR A 389 -15.45 29.01 12.92
N GLY A 390 -16.59 28.49 12.45
CA GLY A 390 -17.89 28.85 13.00
C GLY A 390 -18.00 28.29 14.43
N SER A 391 -18.74 28.96 15.30
CA SER A 391 -18.86 28.63 16.74
C SER A 391 -19.49 27.27 17.07
N GLU A 392 -19.87 26.47 16.08
CA GLU A 392 -20.63 25.21 16.26
C GLU A 392 -19.91 23.95 15.73
N GLY A 393 -18.68 24.06 15.21
CA GLY A 393 -17.92 22.91 14.68
C GLY A 393 -17.00 22.23 15.70
N GLN A 394 -16.92 20.90 15.67
CA GLN A 394 -15.88 20.15 16.41
C GLN A 394 -14.57 20.15 15.61
N HIS A 395 -13.44 19.98 16.28
CA HIS A 395 -12.12 19.98 15.66
C HIS A 395 -11.26 18.87 16.23
N TYR A 396 -10.30 18.40 15.42
CA TYR A 396 -9.28 17.48 15.90
C TYR A 396 -8.32 18.21 16.83
N THR A 397 -7.94 17.55 17.91
CA THR A 397 -6.73 17.88 18.66
C THR A 397 -5.55 17.11 18.07
N TYR A 398 -4.33 17.53 18.39
CA TYR A 398 -3.11 16.91 17.87
C TYR A 398 -2.19 16.51 19.02
N ARG A 399 -1.57 15.35 18.90
CA ARG A 399 -0.53 14.88 19.82
C ARG A 399 0.77 14.62 19.07
N LEU A 400 1.87 14.86 19.78
CA LEU A 400 3.22 14.46 19.38
C LEU A 400 3.56 13.18 20.12
N GLY A 401 4.04 12.15 19.44
CA GLY A 401 4.33 10.87 20.04
C GLY A 401 5.62 10.22 19.55
N ALA A 402 6.25 9.49 20.46
CA ALA A 402 7.39 8.62 20.21
C ALA A 402 7.06 7.19 20.68
N TYR A 403 7.49 6.20 19.90
CA TYR A 403 7.33 4.81 20.28
C TYR A 403 8.43 3.93 19.71
N GLU A 404 8.92 3.00 20.52
CA GLU A 404 9.81 1.91 20.11
C GLU A 404 9.26 0.59 20.66
N GLY A 405 8.97 -0.38 19.78
CA GLY A 405 8.54 -1.70 20.22
C GLY A 405 8.02 -2.61 19.13
N MET A 406 7.59 -3.81 19.54
CA MET A 406 6.89 -4.74 18.67
C MET A 406 5.47 -4.27 18.44
N ARG A 407 5.00 -4.35 17.20
CA ARG A 407 3.61 -4.06 16.89
C ARG A 407 2.68 -5.07 17.55
N ASN A 408 1.54 -4.61 18.03
CA ASN A 408 0.49 -5.47 18.56
C ASN A 408 -0.65 -5.58 17.54
N GLU A 409 -0.59 -6.60 16.68
CA GLU A 409 -1.64 -6.89 15.70
C GLU A 409 -2.43 -8.13 16.12
N ALA A 410 -3.61 -7.92 16.69
CA ALA A 410 -4.43 -9.03 17.18
C ALA A 410 -4.83 -9.98 16.04
N GLY A 411 -4.43 -11.25 16.17
CA GLY A 411 -4.76 -12.32 15.22
C GLY A 411 -3.75 -12.53 14.08
N ALA A 412 -2.69 -11.71 13.98
CA ALA A 412 -1.59 -11.99 13.07
C ALA A 412 -0.65 -13.08 13.62
N GLU A 413 -0.16 -13.97 12.76
CA GLU A 413 0.77 -15.04 13.17
C GLU A 413 2.19 -14.52 13.41
N THR A 414 2.52 -13.39 12.80
CA THR A 414 3.81 -12.70 12.89
C THR A 414 3.58 -11.22 13.18
N THR A 415 4.59 -10.57 13.75
CA THR A 415 4.58 -9.13 14.00
C THR A 415 5.92 -8.53 13.63
N ASN A 416 5.91 -7.25 13.25
CA ASN A 416 7.11 -6.49 12.97
C ASN A 416 7.36 -5.44 14.07
N ALA A 417 8.56 -4.90 14.07
CA ALA A 417 9.03 -3.94 15.05
C ALA A 417 9.09 -2.53 14.48
N ILE A 418 8.78 -1.53 15.31
CA ILE A 418 8.72 -0.14 14.87
C ILE A 418 9.44 0.83 15.79
N ARG A 419 9.94 1.91 15.19
CA ARG A 419 10.42 3.14 15.81
C ARG A 419 9.75 4.32 15.13
N ASN A 420 8.75 4.89 15.78
CA ASN A 420 7.89 5.90 15.18
C ASN A 420 7.98 7.22 15.92
N CYS A 421 8.14 8.30 15.15
CA CYS A 421 7.95 9.68 15.59
C CYS A 421 6.75 10.24 14.84
N ALA A 422 5.72 10.72 15.53
CA ALA A 422 4.45 11.04 14.89
C ALA A 422 3.75 12.27 15.46
N VAL A 423 3.18 13.08 14.57
CA VAL A 423 2.04 13.96 14.83
C VAL A 423 0.79 13.19 14.42
N PHE A 424 -0.20 13.06 15.31
CA PHE A 424 -1.47 12.38 15.00
C PHE A 424 -2.67 13.04 15.66
N THR A 425 -3.83 12.92 15.01
CA THR A 425 -5.08 13.53 15.47
C THR A 425 -5.86 12.69 16.46
N CYS A 426 -6.62 13.38 17.30
CA CYS A 426 -7.56 12.79 18.24
C CYS A 426 -8.91 13.53 18.19
N ILE A 427 -10.00 12.82 18.46
CA ILE A 427 -11.35 13.42 18.52
C ILE A 427 -11.65 14.08 19.88
N GLY A 428 -10.72 13.94 20.83
CA GLY A 428 -10.72 14.50 22.18
C GLY A 428 -9.29 14.70 22.67
N GLU A 429 -9.08 14.99 23.95
CA GLU A 429 -7.72 15.24 24.49
C GLU A 429 -7.02 13.96 24.98
N ASP A 430 -7.79 12.90 25.27
CA ASP A 430 -7.27 11.63 25.77
C ASP A 430 -6.57 10.84 24.65
N ILE A 431 -5.55 10.04 25.02
CA ILE A 431 -4.86 9.17 24.07
C ILE A 431 -5.80 8.10 23.48
N ASP A 432 -6.82 7.69 24.24
CA ASP A 432 -7.83 6.73 23.78
C ASP A 432 -8.73 7.28 22.65
N ASP A 433 -8.81 8.60 22.54
CA ASP A 433 -9.54 9.32 21.48
C ASP A 433 -8.71 9.47 20.19
N CYS A 434 -7.42 9.18 20.23
CA CYS A 434 -6.52 9.31 19.10
C CYS A 434 -6.68 8.20 18.07
N GLY A 435 -6.33 8.47 16.82
CA GLY A 435 -6.46 7.49 15.73
C GLY A 435 -7.92 7.15 15.43
N ARG A 436 -8.82 8.13 15.55
CA ARG A 436 -10.25 8.01 15.26
C ARG A 436 -10.69 9.12 14.31
N ILE A 437 -11.74 8.84 13.55
CA ILE A 437 -12.40 9.85 12.69
C ILE A 437 -13.70 10.24 13.38
N PHE A 438 -14.06 11.52 13.33
CA PHE A 438 -15.37 11.94 13.81
C PHE A 438 -16.49 11.24 13.02
N PRO A 439 -17.62 10.88 13.65
CA PRO A 439 -18.81 10.39 12.97
C PRO A 439 -19.35 11.39 11.93
N ALA A 440 -20.02 10.94 10.86
CA ALA A 440 -20.44 11.84 9.78
C ALA A 440 -21.53 12.84 10.15
N ASP A 441 -22.29 12.59 11.21
CA ASP A 441 -23.28 13.53 11.74
C ASP A 441 -22.65 14.71 12.50
N VAL A 442 -21.36 14.61 12.84
CA VAL A 442 -20.60 15.71 13.46
C VAL A 442 -20.11 16.68 12.39
N VAL A 443 -20.32 17.99 12.57
CA VAL A 443 -19.68 19.01 11.72
C VAL A 443 -18.24 19.19 12.21
N GLN A 444 -17.29 18.53 11.55
CA GLN A 444 -15.87 18.72 11.81
C GLN A 444 -15.31 19.88 10.97
N GLN A 445 -14.55 20.77 11.61
CA GLN A 445 -13.85 21.88 10.96
C GLN A 445 -12.39 21.91 11.42
N PRO A 446 -11.45 22.30 10.54
CA PRO A 446 -10.06 22.45 10.94
C PRO A 446 -9.90 23.69 11.83
N GLN A 447 -9.31 23.52 13.01
CA GLN A 447 -9.02 24.62 13.93
C GLN A 447 -7.78 25.42 13.49
N VAL A 448 -6.78 24.71 12.98
CA VAL A 448 -5.50 25.26 12.57
C VAL A 448 -5.11 24.72 11.21
N ALA A 449 -4.28 25.48 10.49
CA ALA A 449 -3.48 24.96 9.39
C ALA A 449 -2.01 24.97 9.79
N PHE A 450 -1.31 23.87 9.57
CA PHE A 450 0.13 23.79 9.77
C PHE A 450 0.84 24.39 8.58
N ASP A 451 1.63 25.44 8.81
CA ASP A 451 2.51 26.04 7.80
C ASP A 451 3.83 25.26 7.69
N ARG A 452 4.25 24.63 8.79
CA ARG A 452 5.43 23.77 8.85
C ARG A 452 5.30 22.75 9.99
N ILE A 453 5.70 21.53 9.69
CA ILE A 453 5.98 20.48 10.68
C ILE A 453 7.37 19.97 10.32
N SER A 454 8.27 19.85 11.29
CA SER A 454 9.54 19.14 11.14
C SER A 454 9.62 18.08 12.22
N ILE A 455 9.86 16.84 11.82
CA ILE A 455 10.19 15.74 12.73
C ILE A 455 11.62 15.33 12.41
N GLU A 456 12.45 15.17 13.43
CA GLU A 456 13.77 14.60 13.28
C GLU A 456 14.10 13.61 14.40
N SER A 457 14.86 12.57 14.04
CA SER A 457 15.33 11.57 15.00
C SER A 457 16.56 10.83 14.48
N ASN A 458 17.29 10.21 15.41
CA ASN A 458 18.47 9.39 15.13
C ASN A 458 18.12 7.92 15.37
N TYR A 459 18.34 7.11 14.34
CA TYR A 459 18.02 5.68 14.33
C TYR A 459 19.30 4.86 14.39
N GLN A 460 19.33 3.86 15.27
CA GLN A 460 20.48 2.96 15.37
C GLN A 460 20.63 2.14 14.08
N THR A 461 21.85 2.08 13.57
CA THR A 461 22.19 1.25 12.40
C THR A 461 22.73 -0.12 12.81
N GLY A 462 22.97 -1.01 11.84
CA GLY A 462 23.52 -2.35 12.09
C GLY A 462 22.49 -3.49 12.02
N TYR A 463 21.21 -3.16 11.80
CA TYR A 463 20.12 -4.11 11.61
C TYR A 463 19.32 -3.74 10.36
N PRO A 464 18.57 -4.66 9.75
CA PRO A 464 17.67 -4.32 8.66
C PRO A 464 16.57 -3.37 9.14
N TYR A 465 16.38 -2.24 8.45
CA TYR A 465 15.28 -1.32 8.69
C TYR A 465 14.90 -0.57 7.41
N LEU A 466 13.73 0.06 7.44
CA LEU A 466 13.28 1.02 6.43
C LEU A 466 12.61 2.21 7.13
N LEU A 467 13.13 3.41 6.92
CA LEU A 467 12.53 4.65 7.39
C LEU A 467 11.65 5.21 6.27
N MET A 468 10.43 5.62 6.60
CA MET A 468 9.46 6.05 5.61
C MET A 468 8.78 7.37 6.01
N PRO A 469 8.68 8.36 5.10
CA PRO A 469 7.79 9.50 5.28
C PRO A 469 6.35 9.01 5.17
N ASN A 470 5.60 9.08 6.26
CA ASN A 470 4.27 8.53 6.36
C ASN A 470 3.30 9.64 6.78
N SER A 471 2.33 9.95 5.92
CA SER A 471 1.35 11.00 6.19
C SER A 471 -0.05 10.59 5.74
N LEU A 472 -1.06 11.19 6.35
CA LEU A 472 -2.46 10.94 6.03
C LEU A 472 -3.27 12.22 6.19
N ARG A 473 -4.11 12.52 5.21
CA ARG A 473 -5.13 13.57 5.30
C ARG A 473 -6.52 12.97 5.53
N ASP A 474 -7.48 13.83 5.81
CA ASP A 474 -8.89 13.47 6.03
C ASP A 474 -9.61 12.91 4.79
N ASP A 475 -9.01 13.05 3.60
CA ASP A 475 -9.42 12.38 2.37
C ASP A 475 -8.83 10.96 2.22
N LEU A 476 -8.16 10.47 3.27
CA LEU A 476 -7.44 9.19 3.36
C LEU A 476 -6.33 9.02 2.33
N LYS A 477 -5.75 10.13 1.85
CA LYS A 477 -4.58 10.13 0.98
C LYS A 477 -3.36 10.74 1.67
N PRO A 478 -2.15 10.26 1.36
CA PRO A 478 -0.92 10.86 1.87
C PRO A 478 -0.62 12.20 1.19
N LEU A 479 0.30 12.96 1.80
CA LEU A 479 0.90 14.14 1.17
C LEU A 479 1.60 13.73 -0.13
N ALA A 480 1.43 14.53 -1.18
CA ALA A 480 2.15 14.35 -2.41
C ALA A 480 3.65 14.63 -2.21
N VAL A 481 4.49 14.03 -3.04
CA VAL A 481 5.96 14.12 -2.92
C VAL A 481 6.49 15.56 -2.93
N ASN A 482 5.79 16.49 -3.58
CA ASN A 482 6.18 17.90 -3.62
C ASN A 482 5.69 18.72 -2.41
N GLU A 483 4.87 18.14 -1.53
CA GLU A 483 4.31 18.75 -0.31
C GLU A 483 5.19 18.49 0.93
N PHE A 484 6.31 17.79 0.76
CA PHE A 484 7.26 17.53 1.84
C PHE A 484 8.71 17.51 1.37
N VAL A 485 9.62 17.55 2.34
CA VAL A 485 11.05 17.30 2.18
C VAL A 485 11.43 16.14 3.08
N TRP A 486 12.20 15.20 2.55
CA TRP A 486 12.68 14.02 3.25
C TRP A 486 14.20 13.95 3.13
N GLU A 487 14.88 13.88 4.27
CA GLU A 487 16.34 13.85 4.36
C GLU A 487 16.79 12.66 5.22
N GLU A 488 17.78 11.91 4.72
CA GLU A 488 18.41 10.81 5.43
C GLU A 488 19.92 10.85 5.23
N TYR A 489 20.68 10.77 6.32
CA TYR A 489 22.14 10.70 6.26
C TYR A 489 22.73 10.05 7.50
N ASP A 490 23.94 9.50 7.37
CA ASP A 490 24.66 8.91 8.50
C ASP A 490 25.36 10.01 9.31
N LEU A 491 25.27 9.89 10.64
CA LEU A 491 25.94 10.71 11.62
C LEU A 491 26.75 9.84 12.57
N LEU A 492 27.85 10.39 13.08
CA LEU A 492 28.60 9.78 14.18
C LEU A 492 28.15 10.41 15.50
N VAL A 493 27.45 9.64 16.34
CA VAL A 493 26.97 10.07 17.66
C VAL A 493 27.60 9.16 18.70
N ASN A 494 28.36 9.71 19.64
CA ASN A 494 29.03 8.94 20.71
C ASN A 494 29.89 7.75 20.19
N SER A 495 30.54 7.91 19.03
CA SER A 495 31.31 6.86 18.35
C SER A 495 30.49 5.73 17.71
N GLU A 496 29.17 5.87 17.65
CA GLU A 496 28.26 4.96 16.93
C GLU A 496 27.73 5.64 15.66
N VAL A 497 27.60 4.87 14.58
CA VAL A 497 26.99 5.35 13.34
C VAL A 497 25.47 5.25 13.48
N MET A 498 24.81 6.40 13.43
CA MET A 498 23.36 6.54 13.51
C MET A 498 22.84 7.05 12.16
N ARG A 499 21.66 6.59 11.75
CA ARG A 499 20.94 7.14 10.61
C ARG A 499 20.07 8.28 11.11
N HIS A 500 20.41 9.50 10.76
CA HIS A 500 19.55 10.65 10.99
C HIS A 500 18.48 10.70 9.91
N ALA A 501 17.22 10.91 10.31
CA ALA A 501 16.13 11.16 9.39
C ALA A 501 15.37 12.43 9.79
N ARG A 502 14.98 13.21 8.79
CA ARG A 502 14.19 14.43 8.96
C ARG A 502 13.08 14.49 7.92
N TYR A 503 11.87 14.68 8.41
CA TYR A 503 10.66 14.78 7.61
C TYR A 503 10.02 16.14 7.84
N THR A 504 9.92 16.94 6.78
CA THR A 504 9.44 18.32 6.87
C THR A 504 8.27 18.56 5.93
N LEU A 505 7.14 19.00 6.47
CA LEU A 505 6.03 19.54 5.71
C LEU A 505 6.44 20.90 5.11
N ASN A 506 6.30 21.07 3.80
CA ASN A 506 6.71 22.29 3.10
C ASN A 506 5.54 23.08 2.48
N THR A 507 4.30 22.59 2.65
CA THR A 507 3.07 23.24 2.22
C THR A 507 2.09 23.42 3.37
N THR A 508 1.45 24.59 3.44
CA THR A 508 0.37 24.84 4.39
C THR A 508 -0.76 23.81 4.23
N THR A 509 -1.09 23.10 5.32
CA THR A 509 -2.04 21.98 5.31
C THR A 509 -3.01 22.07 6.49
N ASP A 510 -4.31 22.03 6.20
CA ASP A 510 -5.41 22.21 7.17
C ASP A 510 -6.14 20.91 7.53
N ASN A 511 -5.85 19.82 6.82
CA ASN A 511 -6.65 18.59 6.86
C ASN A 511 -5.81 17.34 7.16
N LEU A 512 -4.72 17.53 7.91
CA LEU A 512 -3.77 16.48 8.27
C LEU A 512 -4.34 15.61 9.40
N LEU A 513 -4.44 14.30 9.18
CA LEU A 513 -4.71 13.33 10.25
C LEU A 513 -3.41 12.84 10.90
N THR A 514 -2.34 12.71 10.12
CA THR A 514 -1.05 12.19 10.58
C THR A 514 0.13 12.65 9.75
N PHE A 515 1.26 12.88 10.42
CA PHE A 515 2.56 13.12 9.81
C PHE A 515 3.64 12.45 10.67
N SER A 516 4.33 11.45 10.13
CA SER A 516 5.23 10.59 10.90
C SER A 516 6.46 10.16 10.12
N ILE A 517 7.55 9.93 10.86
CA ILE A 517 8.64 9.08 10.44
C ILE A 517 8.29 7.66 10.90
N TYR A 518 7.89 6.80 9.96
CA TYR A 518 7.59 5.40 10.24
C TYR A 518 8.85 4.57 10.04
N GLY A 519 9.49 4.16 11.15
CA GLY A 519 10.66 3.29 11.11
C GLY A 519 10.27 1.83 11.27
N ASN A 520 10.36 1.02 10.21
CA ASN A 520 10.12 -0.41 10.27
C ASN A 520 11.45 -1.16 10.50
N PHE A 521 11.59 -1.84 11.64
CA PHE A 521 12.77 -2.61 12.05
C PHE A 521 12.54 -4.13 11.97
N TYR A 522 11.48 -4.56 11.29
CA TYR A 522 11.16 -5.95 10.99
C TYR A 522 11.19 -6.86 12.23
N ASN A 523 12.26 -7.62 12.47
CA ASN A 523 12.35 -8.59 13.56
C ASN A 523 12.62 -7.95 14.93
N GLY A 524 12.94 -6.66 14.98
CA GLY A 524 13.27 -5.97 16.23
C GLY A 524 14.68 -6.25 16.75
N ASP A 525 15.55 -6.79 15.89
CA ASP A 525 16.97 -6.91 16.19
C ASP A 525 17.53 -5.51 16.45
N GLY A 526 18.18 -5.32 17.61
CA GLY A 526 18.69 -4.02 18.02
C GLY A 526 17.81 -3.21 18.96
N PHE A 527 16.67 -3.74 19.43
CA PHE A 527 16.07 -3.19 20.64
C PHE A 527 16.99 -3.44 21.83
N ILE A 528 17.28 -2.38 22.59
CA ILE A 528 17.95 -2.53 23.88
C ILE A 528 16.93 -3.19 24.81
N ASN A 529 16.99 -4.51 24.90
CA ASN A 529 16.40 -5.22 26.03
C ASN A 529 17.02 -4.61 27.29
N GLY A 530 16.19 -4.05 28.17
CA GLY A 530 16.57 -3.67 29.54
C GLY A 530 16.94 -4.87 30.42
N THR A 531 17.53 -5.92 29.84
CA THR A 531 18.04 -7.10 30.52
C THR A 531 19.55 -7.22 30.29
N THR A 532 20.31 -6.26 30.80
CA THR A 532 21.72 -6.50 31.13
C THR A 532 21.80 -6.89 32.61
N ASN A 533 21.83 -8.21 32.83
CA ASN A 533 22.43 -8.96 33.94
C ASN A 533 22.47 -8.29 35.33
N SER A 534 21.61 -8.74 36.23
CA SER A 534 22.02 -8.90 37.64
C SER A 534 22.54 -10.35 37.82
N PRO A 535 23.67 -10.59 38.52
CA PRO A 535 24.22 -11.93 38.72
C PRO A 535 23.28 -12.78 39.60
N PRO A 536 23.43 -14.12 39.62
CA PRO A 536 22.65 -14.98 40.48
C PRO A 536 23.04 -14.72 41.94
N THR A 537 22.21 -14.02 42.68
CA THR A 537 22.31 -13.99 44.14
C THR A 537 21.84 -15.35 44.64
N GLU A 538 22.77 -16.13 45.20
CA GLU A 538 22.49 -17.33 45.97
C GLU A 538 21.40 -17.03 47.01
N SER A 539 20.21 -17.63 46.86
CA SER A 539 19.23 -17.66 47.95
C SER A 539 19.54 -18.88 48.82
N THR A 540 20.27 -18.64 49.90
CA THR A 540 20.37 -19.57 51.01
C THR A 540 18.97 -19.87 51.53
N THR A 541 18.66 -21.16 51.58
CA THR A 541 17.46 -21.72 52.20
C THR A 541 17.33 -21.29 53.66
N THR A 542 16.21 -20.65 54.01
CA THR A 542 15.60 -20.79 55.33
C THR A 542 14.10 -20.93 55.16
N LEU A 543 13.62 -22.14 55.48
CA LEU A 543 12.22 -22.43 55.74
C LEU A 543 11.72 -21.58 56.91
N ASP A 544 10.53 -20.99 56.78
CA ASP A 544 9.59 -20.95 57.89
C ASP A 544 8.15 -21.10 57.37
N PRO A 545 7.29 -21.90 58.04
CA PRO A 545 5.98 -22.31 57.56
C PRO A 545 4.88 -21.34 58.04
N ASN A 546 3.71 -21.43 57.40
CA ASN A 546 2.47 -20.72 57.70
C ASN A 546 2.28 -19.38 56.98
N ASN A 547 1.66 -19.41 55.80
CA ASN A 547 0.27 -18.93 55.71
C ASN A 547 -0.38 -19.40 54.41
N GLY A 548 -1.57 -19.95 54.52
CA GLY A 548 -2.27 -20.60 53.42
C GLY A 548 -3.16 -19.69 52.58
N GLY A 549 -3.52 -20.22 51.41
CA GLY A 549 -4.86 -20.09 50.84
C GLY A 549 -5.05 -19.00 49.80
N GLY A 550 -5.13 -19.41 48.52
CA GLY A 550 -5.66 -18.56 47.44
C GLY A 550 -5.35 -19.08 46.04
N ALA A 551 -5.88 -20.25 45.67
CA ALA A 551 -5.78 -20.78 44.32
C ALA A 551 -6.69 -19.98 43.37
N ALA A 552 -6.12 -19.39 42.31
CA ALA A 552 -6.85 -18.91 41.14
C ALA A 552 -6.45 -19.78 39.94
N VAL A 553 -7.44 -20.47 39.41
CA VAL A 553 -7.37 -21.45 38.33
C VAL A 553 -7.23 -20.74 36.98
N LEU A 554 -6.23 -21.15 36.20
CA LEU A 554 -6.06 -20.85 34.78
C LEU A 554 -7.18 -21.52 33.97
N LEU A 555 -7.99 -20.73 33.26
CA LEU A 555 -8.96 -21.21 32.28
C LEU A 555 -8.39 -21.06 30.86
N ASN A 556 -8.32 -22.19 30.17
CA ASN A 556 -7.85 -22.39 28.80
C ASN A 556 -9.09 -22.51 27.89
N PRO A 557 -9.20 -21.83 26.73
CA PRO A 557 -10.38 -21.95 25.88
C PRO A 557 -10.23 -23.11 24.89
N ILE A 558 -11.11 -24.10 25.01
CA ILE A 558 -11.29 -25.22 24.08
C ILE A 558 -12.43 -24.89 23.11
N PHE A 559 -12.17 -25.15 21.82
CA PHE A 559 -13.05 -25.46 20.69
C PHE A 559 -14.58 -25.41 20.89
N LEU A 560 -15.28 -24.72 19.97
CA LEU A 560 -16.67 -25.05 19.62
C LEU A 560 -16.90 -24.95 18.10
N ILE A 561 -17.18 -26.09 17.46
CA ILE A 561 -17.68 -26.22 16.08
C ILE A 561 -19.09 -26.82 16.13
N CYS A 562 -20.00 -26.13 15.45
CA CYS A 562 -21.26 -26.53 14.80
C CYS A 562 -22.27 -27.45 15.52
N THR A 563 -23.50 -26.94 15.67
CA THR A 563 -24.72 -27.62 15.14
C THR A 563 -25.81 -26.58 14.86
N LEU A 564 -26.22 -26.43 13.58
CA LEU A 564 -27.51 -25.81 13.23
C LEU A 564 -27.98 -26.34 11.88
N ALA A 565 -28.82 -27.37 11.94
CA ALA A 565 -29.73 -27.75 10.88
C ALA A 565 -31.00 -28.32 11.53
N VAL A 566 -32.12 -28.13 10.84
CA VAL A 566 -33.49 -28.59 11.15
C VAL A 566 -34.32 -27.61 12.01
N LEU A 567 -35.04 -26.72 11.33
CA LEU A 567 -36.51 -26.60 11.47
C LEU A 567 -37.05 -25.55 10.49
N LEU A 568 -37.31 -25.99 9.26
CA LEU A 568 -38.39 -25.44 8.42
C LEU A 568 -39.44 -26.54 8.32
N GLY A 569 -40.64 -26.28 8.84
CA GLY A 569 -41.79 -27.16 8.66
C GLY A 569 -42.90 -26.95 9.68
N VAL A 570 -43.97 -26.27 9.21
CA VAL A 570 -45.37 -26.34 9.70
C VAL A 570 -45.60 -25.45 10.94
N VAL A 571 -46.50 -24.44 10.92
CA VAL A 571 -47.97 -24.57 10.94
C VAL A 571 -48.65 -23.27 10.44
N ALA A 572 -49.70 -23.47 9.61
CA ALA A 572 -50.89 -22.64 9.33
C ALA A 572 -50.74 -21.28 8.63
#